data_AF-A0A2X1B5A4-F1
#
_entry.id   AF-A0A2X1B5A4-F1
#
_cell.length_a   1.000
_cell.length_b   1.000
_cell.length_c   1.000
_cell.angle_alpha   90.00
_cell.angle_beta   90.00
_cell.angle_gamma   90.00
#
_symmetry.space_group_name_H-M   'P 1'
#
loop_
_entity.id
_entity.type
_entity.pdbx_description
1 polymer ?
#
loop_
_entity_poly.entity_id
_entity_poly.type
_entity_poly.pdbx_seq_one_letter_code
_entity_poly.pdbx_strand_id
1 'polypeptide(L)'
;MLHIAQPENVEPWFADAARSGVTGYDLIGISYYRKWSTQDLDGLGATINRLPHRYAADVVVVETSYPFTNDGADASPNLLGPDTLLPAYPATQEGQLKYMKDITQTVISNGGKGVVYWEPARVSTPCSTRWGVGSNWENATFFDWRDRNNLTLAAGYTREDYVQPAPLTFAIRRPAGQTAPLWLWGNFLGSREIAIRLVPSSDDPSVLTYTTTVKPGQTIRYQLYDRLPIGTGLIDAPGGFASAQVSQTGLQVPIVLPAD
;
A
#
# COMPACT_ATOMS: atom_id res chain seq x y z
N MET A 1 -15.92 -5.97 -2.82
CA MET A 1 -14.47 -6.06 -3.04
C MET A 1 -14.23 -6.66 -4.41
N LEU A 2 -13.27 -6.12 -5.17
CA LEU A 2 -12.71 -6.77 -6.37
C LEU A 2 -11.23 -7.08 -6.09
N HIS A 3 -10.79 -8.29 -6.44
CA HIS A 3 -9.49 -8.83 -6.04
C HIS A 3 -8.67 -9.21 -7.26
N ILE A 4 -7.46 -8.65 -7.36
CA ILE A 4 -6.53 -8.84 -8.47
C ILE A 4 -5.19 -9.37 -7.96
N ALA A 5 -4.62 -10.31 -8.70
CA ALA A 5 -3.34 -10.90 -8.37
C ALA A 5 -2.18 -9.99 -8.82
N GLN A 6 -1.24 -9.72 -7.90
CA GLN A 6 -0.03 -8.92 -8.04
C GLN A 6 -0.25 -7.44 -8.35
N PRO A 7 0.54 -6.53 -7.74
CA PRO A 7 0.36 -5.08 -7.85
C PRO A 7 0.44 -4.55 -9.30
N GLU A 8 1.29 -5.11 -10.14
CA GLU A 8 1.46 -4.70 -11.55
C GLU A 8 0.22 -4.90 -12.42
N ASN A 9 -0.72 -5.74 -12.00
CA ASN A 9 -1.94 -6.03 -12.75
C ASN A 9 -3.14 -5.21 -12.27
N VAL A 10 -3.07 -4.59 -11.09
CA VAL A 10 -4.23 -3.96 -10.45
C VAL A 10 -4.70 -2.75 -11.26
N GLU A 11 -3.84 -1.76 -11.46
CA GLU A 11 -4.20 -0.52 -12.16
C GLU A 11 -4.70 -0.73 -13.60
N PRO A 12 -4.04 -1.53 -14.48
CA PRO A 12 -4.57 -1.76 -15.83
C PRO A 12 -5.92 -2.48 -15.80
N TRP A 13 -6.10 -3.48 -14.93
CA TRP A 13 -7.36 -4.19 -14.82
C TRP A 13 -8.51 -3.28 -14.36
N PHE A 14 -8.29 -2.45 -13.32
CA PHE A 14 -9.31 -1.53 -12.85
C PHE A 14 -9.61 -0.42 -13.86
N ALA A 15 -8.64 -0.01 -14.69
CA ALA A 15 -8.89 0.92 -15.78
C ALA A 15 -9.83 0.30 -16.83
N ASP A 16 -9.65 -0.96 -17.20
CA ASP A 16 -10.58 -1.70 -18.08
C ASP A 16 -11.96 -1.90 -17.44
N ALA A 17 -12.00 -2.27 -16.16
CA ALA A 17 -13.23 -2.48 -15.41
C ALA A 17 -14.06 -1.18 -15.33
N ALA A 18 -13.43 -0.04 -15.03
CA ALA A 18 -14.09 1.26 -14.99
C ALA A 18 -14.64 1.67 -16.37
N ARG A 19 -13.88 1.47 -17.46
CA ARG A 19 -14.37 1.69 -18.84
C ARG A 19 -15.57 0.81 -19.18
N SER A 20 -15.65 -0.37 -18.57
CA SER A 20 -16.76 -1.32 -18.73
C SER A 20 -17.92 -1.07 -17.77
N GLY A 21 -17.89 0.01 -16.98
CA GLY A 21 -18.96 0.39 -16.05
C GLY A 21 -18.93 -0.31 -14.69
N VAL A 22 -17.84 -1.02 -14.35
CA VAL A 22 -17.70 -1.70 -13.06
C VAL A 22 -17.20 -0.70 -12.02
N THR A 23 -18.12 -0.16 -11.21
CA THR A 23 -17.81 0.84 -10.17
C THR A 23 -18.38 0.52 -8.80
N GLY A 24 -19.22 -0.52 -8.67
CA GLY A 24 -19.89 -0.90 -7.43
C GLY A 24 -19.01 -1.70 -6.46
N TYR A 25 -17.87 -1.15 -6.05
CA TYR A 25 -16.96 -1.78 -5.10
C TYR A 25 -16.36 -0.76 -4.12
N ASP A 26 -16.21 -1.17 -2.86
CA ASP A 26 -15.62 -0.34 -1.80
C ASP A 26 -14.18 -0.73 -1.45
N LEU A 27 -13.75 -1.92 -1.88
CA LEU A 27 -12.45 -2.50 -1.57
C LEU A 27 -11.74 -3.04 -2.81
N ILE A 28 -10.45 -2.76 -2.90
CA ILE A 28 -9.50 -3.35 -3.84
C ILE A 28 -8.63 -4.35 -3.06
N GLY A 29 -8.78 -5.63 -3.38
CA GLY A 29 -7.93 -6.70 -2.86
C GLY A 29 -6.72 -6.93 -3.76
N ILE A 30 -5.55 -7.08 -3.17
CA ILE A 30 -4.30 -7.44 -3.86
C ILE A 30 -3.77 -8.77 -3.29
N SER A 31 -3.59 -9.80 -4.11
CA SER A 31 -2.66 -10.89 -3.73
C SER A 31 -1.25 -10.42 -3.99
N TYR A 32 -0.35 -10.56 -3.02
CA TYR A 32 1.06 -10.27 -3.20
C TYR A 32 1.90 -11.46 -2.76
N TYR A 33 2.62 -12.01 -3.73
CA TYR A 33 3.64 -13.02 -3.48
C TYR A 33 4.86 -12.65 -4.29
N ARG A 34 5.98 -12.37 -3.62
CA ARG A 34 7.19 -11.91 -4.30
C ARG A 34 7.64 -12.86 -5.41
N LYS A 35 7.45 -14.18 -5.25
CA LYS A 35 7.79 -15.20 -6.26
C LYS A 35 7.14 -14.93 -7.63
N TRP A 36 5.89 -14.47 -7.63
CA TRP A 36 5.10 -14.27 -8.85
C TRP A 36 4.91 -12.79 -9.21
N SER A 37 5.56 -11.90 -8.47
CA SER A 37 5.51 -10.44 -8.67
C SER A 37 6.82 -9.96 -9.30
N THR A 38 6.68 -9.03 -10.24
CA THR A 38 7.78 -8.20 -10.75
C THR A 38 8.11 -7.05 -9.78
N GLN A 39 7.21 -6.74 -8.86
CA GLN A 39 7.37 -5.68 -7.86
C GLN A 39 7.91 -6.23 -6.54
N ASP A 40 8.71 -5.41 -5.86
CA ASP A 40 9.10 -5.61 -4.47
C ASP A 40 8.11 -4.92 -3.51
N LEU A 41 8.47 -4.83 -2.22
CA LEU A 41 7.62 -4.18 -1.22
C LEU A 41 7.45 -2.67 -1.49
N ASP A 42 8.45 -2.00 -2.05
CA ASP A 42 8.34 -0.58 -2.40
C ASP A 42 7.36 -0.40 -3.57
N GLY A 43 7.43 -1.26 -4.58
CA GLY A 43 6.49 -1.30 -5.69
C GLY A 43 5.04 -1.63 -5.26
N LEU A 44 4.88 -2.58 -4.32
CA LEU A 44 3.60 -2.85 -3.68
C LEU A 44 3.08 -1.60 -2.95
N GLY A 45 3.90 -0.98 -2.11
CA GLY A 45 3.55 0.22 -1.36
C GLY A 45 3.12 1.37 -2.28
N ALA A 46 3.89 1.64 -3.34
CA ALA A 46 3.57 2.66 -4.32
C ALA A 46 2.23 2.40 -5.02
N THR A 47 1.92 1.13 -5.33
CA THR A 47 0.63 0.75 -5.92
C THR A 47 -0.52 0.98 -4.93
N ILE A 48 -0.36 0.54 -3.68
CA ILE A 48 -1.35 0.78 -2.61
C ILE A 48 -1.62 2.28 -2.44
N ASN A 49 -0.58 3.11 -2.47
CA ASN A 49 -0.71 4.55 -2.32
C ASN A 49 -1.45 5.23 -3.49
N ARG A 50 -1.22 4.79 -4.74
CA ARG A 50 -1.88 5.38 -5.92
C ARG A 50 -3.36 5.05 -6.03
N LEU A 51 -3.77 3.84 -5.63
CA LEU A 51 -5.11 3.31 -5.90
C LEU A 51 -6.25 4.17 -5.32
N PRO A 52 -6.22 4.64 -4.05
CA PRO A 52 -7.26 5.50 -3.48
C PRO A 52 -7.38 6.86 -4.18
N HIS A 53 -6.32 7.32 -4.86
CA HIS A 53 -6.35 8.56 -5.64
C HIS A 53 -6.99 8.39 -7.02
N ARG A 54 -7.14 7.14 -7.49
CA ARG A 54 -7.75 6.79 -8.79
C ARG A 54 -9.16 6.23 -8.63
N TYR A 55 -9.40 5.53 -7.53
CA TYR A 55 -10.65 4.82 -7.25
C TYR A 55 -11.07 5.14 -5.81
N ALA A 56 -12.36 5.43 -5.61
CA ALA A 56 -12.93 5.68 -4.28
C ALA A 56 -13.10 4.37 -3.51
N ALA A 57 -12.01 3.64 -3.30
CA ALA A 57 -11.99 2.33 -2.65
C ALA A 57 -10.73 2.18 -1.78
N ASP A 58 -10.91 1.51 -0.65
CA ASP A 58 -9.82 1.17 0.26
C ASP A 58 -9.04 -0.06 -0.26
N VAL A 59 -7.75 -0.16 0.08
CA VAL A 59 -6.88 -1.23 -0.42
C VAL A 59 -6.52 -2.20 0.71
N VAL A 60 -6.61 -3.51 0.43
CA VAL A 60 -6.23 -4.58 1.36
C VAL A 60 -5.32 -5.57 0.63
N VAL A 61 -4.21 -5.96 1.27
CA VAL A 61 -3.45 -7.14 0.81
C VAL A 61 -4.17 -8.36 1.33
N VAL A 62 -4.92 -9.03 0.46
CA VAL A 62 -5.84 -10.11 0.83
C VAL A 62 -5.19 -11.49 0.79
N GLU A 63 -4.01 -11.60 0.18
CA GLU A 63 -3.22 -12.82 0.23
C GLU A 63 -1.73 -12.48 0.25
N THR A 64 -1.02 -13.13 1.16
CA THR A 64 0.44 -13.20 1.19
C THR A 64 0.83 -14.38 2.08
N SER A 65 1.96 -15.03 1.78
CA SER A 65 2.60 -16.02 2.66
C SER A 65 4.10 -16.00 2.44
N TYR A 66 4.85 -16.55 3.39
CA TYR A 66 6.31 -16.65 3.30
C TYR A 66 6.80 -17.93 3.97
N PRO A 67 7.79 -18.65 3.40
CA PRO A 67 8.23 -19.90 3.99
C PRO A 67 9.05 -19.66 5.27
N PHE A 68 8.79 -20.47 6.30
CA PHE A 68 9.63 -20.56 7.50
C PHE A 68 10.63 -21.73 7.44
N THR A 69 10.56 -22.56 6.40
CA THR A 69 11.50 -23.63 6.10
C THR A 69 11.50 -23.98 4.60
N ASN A 70 12.58 -24.60 4.12
CA ASN A 70 12.64 -25.23 2.79
C ASN A 70 12.31 -26.73 2.83
N ASP A 71 12.15 -27.31 4.02
CA ASP A 71 11.79 -28.72 4.19
C ASP A 71 10.34 -28.97 3.77
N GLY A 72 10.04 -30.22 3.37
CA GLY A 72 8.67 -30.72 3.22
C GLY A 72 8.41 -31.88 4.18
N ALA A 73 7.20 -31.98 4.71
CA ALA A 73 6.70 -33.11 5.50
C ALA A 73 5.97 -34.16 4.65
N ASP A 74 5.66 -33.86 3.38
CA ASP A 74 5.01 -34.81 2.48
C ASP A 74 5.57 -34.80 1.03
N ALA A 75 4.91 -35.55 0.14
CA ALA A 75 5.31 -35.70 -1.26
C ALA A 75 4.72 -34.60 -2.18
N SER A 76 3.84 -33.76 -1.66
CA SER A 76 3.26 -32.62 -2.37
C SER A 76 4.30 -31.51 -2.48
N PRO A 77 4.52 -30.91 -3.66
CA PRO A 77 5.53 -29.90 -3.83
C PRO A 77 5.14 -28.58 -3.12
N ASN A 78 6.04 -28.04 -2.31
CA ASN A 78 5.87 -26.70 -1.72
C ASN A 78 5.89 -25.62 -2.81
N LEU A 79 4.90 -24.72 -2.79
CA LEU A 79 4.84 -23.61 -3.76
C LEU A 79 5.87 -22.52 -3.48
N LEU A 80 6.28 -22.34 -2.23
CA LEU A 80 7.26 -21.33 -1.81
C LEU A 80 8.60 -21.98 -1.45
N GLY A 81 9.41 -22.29 -2.47
CA GLY A 81 10.73 -22.91 -2.29
C GLY A 81 11.88 -21.90 -2.20
N PRO A 82 13.14 -22.36 -2.32
CA PRO A 82 14.34 -21.50 -2.29
C PRO A 82 14.31 -20.34 -3.29
N ASP A 83 13.61 -20.51 -4.41
CA ASP A 83 13.41 -19.49 -5.46
C ASP A 83 12.51 -18.31 -5.01
N THR A 84 11.80 -18.46 -3.89
CA THR A 84 10.97 -17.41 -3.26
C THR A 84 11.80 -16.52 -2.32
N LEU A 85 12.96 -16.98 -1.89
CA LEU A 85 13.69 -16.36 -0.80
C LEU A 85 14.29 -15.02 -1.24
N LEU A 86 14.17 -14.06 -0.34
CA LEU A 86 14.78 -12.76 -0.46
C LEU A 86 15.95 -12.70 0.53
N PRO A 87 17.05 -12.01 0.19
CA PRO A 87 18.23 -11.96 1.07
C PRO A 87 17.93 -11.49 2.51
N ALA A 88 16.92 -10.62 2.68
CA ALA A 88 16.52 -10.09 3.98
C ALA A 88 15.63 -11.03 4.82
N TYR A 89 15.11 -12.10 4.23
CA TYR A 89 14.14 -13.02 4.86
C TYR A 89 14.54 -14.47 4.54
N PRO A 90 15.47 -15.06 5.30
CA PRO A 90 15.80 -16.48 5.12
C PRO A 90 14.58 -17.37 5.46
N ALA A 91 14.58 -18.62 4.97
CA ALA A 91 13.54 -19.61 5.30
C ALA A 91 13.69 -20.11 6.76
N THR A 92 13.38 -19.23 7.71
CA THR A 92 13.33 -19.49 9.16
C THR A 92 12.09 -18.84 9.76
N GLN A 93 11.73 -19.21 11.00
CA GLN A 93 10.60 -18.56 11.68
C GLN A 93 10.84 -17.05 11.88
N GLU A 94 12.08 -16.63 12.15
CA GLU A 94 12.46 -15.22 12.25
C GLU A 94 12.37 -14.50 10.89
N GLY A 95 12.78 -15.16 9.81
CA GLY A 95 12.68 -14.61 8.46
C GLY A 95 11.22 -14.44 8.02
N GLN A 96 10.36 -15.43 8.29
CA GLN A 96 8.92 -15.35 8.06
C GLN A 96 8.28 -14.22 8.89
N LEU A 97 8.60 -14.12 10.19
CA LEU A 97 8.12 -13.04 11.04
C LEU A 97 8.57 -11.66 10.53
N LYS A 98 9.85 -11.52 10.17
CA LYS A 98 10.39 -10.26 9.66
C LYS A 98 9.70 -9.85 8.35
N TYR A 99 9.49 -10.79 7.43
CA TYR A 99 8.73 -10.51 6.21
C TYR A 99 7.32 -10.03 6.52
N MET A 100 6.62 -10.69 7.45
CA MET A 100 5.25 -10.32 7.83
C MET A 100 5.17 -8.95 8.52
N LYS A 101 6.15 -8.59 9.34
CA LYS A 101 6.26 -7.24 9.91
C LYS A 101 6.50 -6.20 8.81
N ASP A 102 7.44 -6.45 7.91
CA ASP A 102 7.83 -5.48 6.90
C ASP A 102 6.72 -5.23 5.87
N ILE A 103 6.04 -6.28 5.38
CA ILE A 103 4.89 -6.10 4.48
C ILE A 103 3.74 -5.37 5.18
N THR A 104 3.45 -5.68 6.44
CA THR A 104 2.38 -5.02 7.19
C THR A 104 2.70 -3.55 7.41
N GLN A 105 3.95 -3.22 7.78
CA GLN A 105 4.39 -1.84 7.91
C GLN A 105 4.34 -1.08 6.58
N THR A 106 4.71 -1.73 5.46
CA THR A 106 4.59 -1.17 4.11
C THR A 106 3.13 -0.84 3.77
N VAL A 107 2.20 -1.77 4.04
CA VAL A 107 0.77 -1.56 3.79
C VAL A 107 0.23 -0.38 4.61
N ILE A 108 0.53 -0.34 5.91
CA ILE A 108 0.13 0.75 6.81
C ILE A 108 0.70 2.09 6.35
N SER A 109 2.01 2.16 6.06
CA SER A 109 2.70 3.40 5.66
C SER A 109 2.20 3.98 4.34
N ASN A 110 1.56 3.18 3.49
CA ASN A 110 1.04 3.59 2.19
C ASN A 110 -0.50 3.72 2.16
N GLY A 111 -1.17 3.63 3.32
CA GLY A 111 -2.61 3.88 3.47
C GLY A 111 -3.51 2.65 3.27
N GLY A 112 -2.94 1.46 3.10
CA GLY A 112 -3.71 0.21 3.05
C GLY A 112 -4.34 -0.15 4.40
N LYS A 113 -5.42 -0.92 4.35
CA LYS A 113 -6.29 -1.20 5.52
C LYS A 113 -6.06 -2.55 6.19
N GLY A 114 -5.24 -3.42 5.60
CA GLY A 114 -4.95 -4.71 6.23
C GLY A 114 -4.12 -5.65 5.38
N VAL A 115 -3.64 -6.70 6.06
CA VAL A 115 -2.93 -7.84 5.49
C VAL A 115 -3.60 -9.13 5.97
N VAL A 116 -4.04 -9.96 5.04
CA VAL A 116 -4.57 -11.29 5.31
C VAL A 116 -3.53 -12.32 4.91
N TYR A 117 -3.10 -13.13 5.89
CA TYR A 117 -2.19 -14.24 5.64
C TYR A 117 -2.94 -15.38 4.97
N TRP A 118 -2.36 -15.92 3.90
CA TRP A 118 -2.99 -16.99 3.14
C TRP A 118 -2.54 -18.36 3.67
N GLU A 119 -3.52 -19.23 3.95
CA GLU A 119 -3.36 -20.59 4.51
C GLU A 119 -2.39 -20.72 5.71
N PRO A 120 -2.58 -19.96 6.81
CA PRO A 120 -1.70 -20.04 7.97
C PRO A 120 -1.76 -21.41 8.68
N ALA A 121 -2.74 -22.27 8.39
CA ALA A 121 -2.94 -23.54 9.08
C ALA A 121 -2.98 -24.76 8.14
N ARG A 122 -2.60 -24.61 6.86
CA ARG A 122 -2.61 -25.70 5.88
C ARG A 122 -1.38 -26.60 6.03
N VAL A 123 -1.29 -27.26 7.19
CA VAL A 123 -0.31 -28.31 7.46
C VAL A 123 -0.60 -29.56 6.63
N SER A 124 0.39 -30.42 6.44
CA SER A 124 0.20 -31.70 5.75
C SER A 124 -0.80 -32.61 6.47
N THR A 125 -1.64 -33.30 5.70
CA THR A 125 -2.56 -34.34 6.20
C THR A 125 -2.68 -35.47 5.17
N PRO A 126 -3.17 -36.66 5.56
CA PRO A 126 -3.50 -37.73 4.61
C PRO A 126 -4.70 -37.43 3.70
N CYS A 127 -5.38 -36.29 3.89
CA CYS A 127 -6.53 -35.91 3.07
C CYS A 127 -6.09 -35.55 1.65
N SER A 128 -7.00 -35.74 0.69
CA SER A 128 -6.78 -35.37 -0.70
C SER A 128 -7.51 -34.09 -1.07
N THR A 129 -6.90 -33.31 -1.94
CA THR A 129 -7.51 -32.18 -2.65
C THR A 129 -7.39 -32.40 -4.16
N ARG A 130 -7.95 -31.50 -4.97
CA ARG A 130 -7.71 -31.49 -6.43
C ARG A 130 -6.21 -31.41 -6.80
N TRP A 131 -5.37 -30.96 -5.88
CA TRP A 131 -3.94 -30.72 -6.08
C TRP A 131 -3.03 -31.83 -5.57
N GLY A 132 -3.60 -32.90 -4.98
CA GLY A 132 -2.84 -34.03 -4.44
C GLY A 132 -3.21 -34.36 -2.99
N VAL A 133 -2.49 -35.34 -2.43
CA VAL A 133 -2.51 -35.68 -1.00
C VAL A 133 -1.45 -34.86 -0.29
N GLY A 134 -1.73 -34.33 0.90
CA GLY A 134 -0.81 -33.47 1.64
C GLY A 134 -1.07 -31.97 1.45
N SER A 135 -0.03 -31.15 1.58
CA SER A 135 -0.11 -29.68 1.49
C SER A 135 1.00 -29.09 0.63
N ASN A 136 0.64 -28.16 -0.26
CA ASN A 136 1.62 -27.37 -1.03
C ASN A 136 2.13 -26.13 -0.28
N TRP A 137 1.74 -25.96 0.99
CA TRP A 137 1.91 -24.72 1.76
C TRP A 137 2.39 -24.94 3.19
N GLU A 138 2.63 -26.20 3.56
CA GLU A 138 3.02 -26.57 4.92
C GLU A 138 4.31 -25.88 5.39
N ASN A 139 5.19 -25.50 4.46
CA ASN A 139 6.44 -24.81 4.78
C ASN A 139 6.26 -23.30 5.00
N ALA A 140 5.06 -22.78 4.77
CA ALA A 140 4.66 -21.39 4.92
C ALA A 140 3.42 -21.24 5.81
N THR A 141 3.16 -22.17 6.71
CA THR A 141 2.11 -22.03 7.72
C THR A 141 2.61 -21.21 8.92
N PHE A 142 1.72 -20.97 9.87
CA PHE A 142 2.04 -20.53 11.22
C PHE A 142 2.17 -21.70 12.22
N PHE A 143 2.20 -22.95 11.76
CA PHE A 143 2.30 -24.14 12.59
C PHE A 143 3.48 -25.00 12.13
N ASP A 144 4.54 -25.07 12.93
CA ASP A 144 5.76 -25.79 12.57
C ASP A 144 5.57 -27.30 12.79
N TRP A 145 5.35 -28.03 11.71
CA TRP A 145 5.16 -29.48 11.73
C TRP A 145 6.41 -30.24 12.21
N ARG A 146 7.60 -29.62 12.16
CA ARG A 146 8.85 -30.19 12.69
C ARG A 146 8.90 -30.13 14.22
N ASP A 147 8.06 -29.28 14.82
CA ASP A 147 7.89 -29.15 16.27
C ASP A 147 6.43 -29.38 16.67
N ARG A 148 5.89 -30.55 16.32
CA ARG A 148 4.56 -31.03 16.75
C ARG A 148 3.42 -30.04 16.46
N ASN A 149 3.52 -29.28 15.35
CA ASN A 149 2.58 -28.21 14.99
C ASN A 149 2.48 -27.10 16.06
N ASN A 150 3.58 -26.78 16.75
CA ASN A 150 3.62 -25.60 17.60
C ASN A 150 3.53 -24.32 16.77
N LEU A 151 2.97 -23.26 17.38
CA LEU A 151 2.82 -21.96 16.74
C LEU A 151 4.19 -21.35 16.43
N THR A 152 4.40 -20.91 15.19
CA THR A 152 5.61 -20.20 14.76
C THR A 152 5.67 -18.78 15.33
N LEU A 153 6.87 -18.19 15.33
CA LEU A 153 7.04 -16.77 15.67
C LEU A 153 6.20 -15.82 14.81
N ALA A 154 5.98 -16.16 13.54
CA ALA A 154 5.30 -15.28 12.59
C ALA A 154 3.85 -14.99 12.96
N ALA A 155 3.15 -15.89 13.67
CA ALA A 155 1.79 -15.65 14.16
C ALA A 155 1.68 -14.43 15.08
N GLY A 156 2.81 -13.97 15.65
CA GLY A 156 2.88 -12.78 16.48
C GLY A 156 2.89 -11.45 15.71
N TYR A 157 2.96 -11.44 14.37
CA TYR A 157 3.10 -10.20 13.59
C TYR A 157 1.99 -9.18 13.84
N THR A 158 0.78 -9.62 14.17
CA THR A 158 -0.37 -8.74 14.44
C THR A 158 -0.29 -8.01 15.78
N ARG A 159 0.64 -8.39 16.65
CA ARG A 159 0.87 -7.78 17.97
C ARG A 159 1.99 -6.74 17.96
N GLU A 160 2.60 -6.49 16.80
CA GLU A 160 3.65 -5.49 16.67
C GLU A 160 3.09 -4.07 16.80
N ASP A 161 3.84 -3.20 17.48
CA ASP A 161 3.57 -1.77 17.53
C ASP A 161 3.99 -1.09 16.22
N TYR A 162 3.14 -1.19 15.20
CA TYR A 162 3.38 -0.57 13.91
C TYR A 162 3.32 0.96 13.97
N VAL A 163 4.22 1.60 13.21
CA VAL A 163 4.22 3.05 13.02
C VAL A 163 3.00 3.44 12.20
N GLN A 164 2.07 4.15 12.83
CA GLN A 164 0.87 4.67 12.19
C GLN A 164 1.19 5.86 11.28
N PRO A 165 0.48 6.01 10.15
CA PRO A 165 0.70 7.13 9.26
C PRO A 165 0.16 8.42 9.92
N ALA A 166 0.90 9.50 9.75
CA ALA A 166 0.58 10.79 10.33
C ALA A 166 -0.30 11.62 9.37
N PRO A 167 -1.25 12.43 9.87
CA PRO A 167 -2.11 13.24 9.03
C PRO A 167 -1.32 14.34 8.30
N LEU A 168 -1.63 14.53 7.02
CA LEU A 168 -1.12 15.60 6.18
C LEU A 168 -2.30 16.38 5.63
N THR A 169 -2.41 17.65 5.99
CA THR A 169 -3.49 18.54 5.52
C THR A 169 -2.91 19.77 4.86
N PHE A 170 -3.38 20.04 3.65
CA PHE A 170 -3.15 21.28 2.93
C PHE A 170 -4.37 22.18 3.08
N ALA A 171 -4.13 23.46 3.38
CA ALA A 171 -5.14 24.50 3.42
C ALA A 171 -4.68 25.69 2.56
N ILE A 172 -5.31 25.88 1.41
CA ILE A 172 -4.92 26.87 0.40
C ILE A 172 -5.96 27.99 0.38
N ARG A 173 -5.60 29.18 0.83
CA ARG A 173 -6.46 30.37 0.74
C ARG A 173 -6.28 31.04 -0.62
N ARG A 174 -7.39 31.20 -1.34
CA ARG A 174 -7.42 31.90 -2.63
C ARG A 174 -7.43 33.43 -2.45
N PRO A 175 -6.87 34.19 -3.41
CA PRO A 175 -7.14 35.62 -3.52
C PRO A 175 -8.63 35.88 -3.72
N ALA A 176 -9.11 37.02 -3.21
CA ALA A 176 -10.52 37.40 -3.34
C ALA A 176 -10.94 37.45 -4.82
N GLY A 177 -12.07 36.84 -5.15
CA GLY A 177 -12.61 36.81 -6.51
C GLY A 177 -12.08 35.69 -7.42
N GLN A 178 -11.02 34.96 -7.03
CA GLN A 178 -10.56 33.80 -7.80
C GLN A 178 -11.41 32.55 -7.51
N THR A 179 -11.91 31.92 -8.57
CA THR A 179 -12.77 30.72 -8.50
C THR A 179 -12.24 29.53 -9.30
N ALA A 180 -11.15 29.73 -10.05
CA ALA A 180 -10.52 28.69 -10.86
C ALA A 180 -10.16 27.45 -10.01
N PRO A 181 -10.25 26.23 -10.58
CA PRO A 181 -9.85 25.03 -9.89
C PRO A 181 -8.34 25.04 -9.64
N LEU A 182 -7.93 24.49 -8.49
CA LEU A 182 -6.52 24.27 -8.17
C LEU A 182 -6.26 22.78 -8.05
N TRP A 183 -5.08 22.38 -8.50
CA TRP A 183 -4.60 21.02 -8.51
C TRP A 183 -3.34 20.91 -7.66
N LEU A 184 -3.36 20.01 -6.69
CA LEU A 184 -2.24 19.71 -5.82
C LEU A 184 -1.50 18.48 -6.35
N TRP A 185 -0.22 18.67 -6.65
CA TRP A 185 0.71 17.57 -6.84
C TRP A 185 1.61 17.42 -5.62
N GLY A 186 1.95 16.19 -5.28
CA GLY A 186 3.01 15.91 -4.33
C GLY A 186 3.55 14.49 -4.43
N ASN A 187 4.79 14.27 -3.98
CA ASN A 187 5.42 12.95 -4.00
C ASN A 187 4.67 11.90 -3.15
N PHE A 188 3.87 12.34 -2.17
CA PHE A 188 3.01 11.49 -1.35
C PHE A 188 1.79 10.90 -2.08
N LEU A 189 1.56 11.29 -3.34
CA LEU A 189 0.52 10.71 -4.21
C LEU A 189 1.02 9.48 -4.98
N GLY A 190 2.29 9.10 -4.82
CA GLY A 190 2.84 7.85 -5.37
C GLY A 190 3.01 7.85 -6.89
N SER A 191 2.79 9.00 -7.55
CA SER A 191 2.94 9.18 -8.99
C SER A 191 3.30 10.62 -9.35
N ARG A 192 4.07 10.78 -10.43
CA ARG A 192 4.28 12.08 -11.08
C ARG A 192 3.11 12.52 -11.96
N GLU A 193 2.20 11.61 -12.26
CA GLU A 193 1.08 11.81 -13.17
C GLU A 193 -0.23 12.15 -12.45
N ILE A 194 -0.27 12.01 -11.12
CA ILE A 194 -1.47 12.27 -10.32
C ILE A 194 -1.36 13.67 -9.70
N ALA A 195 -2.34 14.51 -9.98
CA ALA A 195 -2.61 15.73 -9.23
C ALA A 195 -4.07 15.70 -8.76
N ILE A 196 -4.31 16.08 -7.51
CA ILE A 196 -5.63 16.04 -6.90
C ILE A 196 -6.30 17.40 -7.04
N ARG A 197 -7.56 17.40 -7.49
CA ARG A 197 -8.37 18.61 -7.49
C ARG A 197 -8.68 19.00 -6.06
N LEU A 198 -8.26 20.19 -5.67
CA LEU A 198 -8.58 20.75 -4.37
C LEU A 198 -10.06 21.15 -4.32
N VAL A 199 -10.70 20.91 -3.18
CA VAL A 199 -12.12 21.21 -2.95
C VAL A 199 -12.27 22.26 -1.85
N PRO A 200 -13.30 23.14 -1.90
CA PRO A 200 -13.56 24.09 -0.82
C PRO A 200 -13.80 23.37 0.51
N SER A 201 -13.27 23.95 1.59
CA SER A 201 -13.58 23.54 2.95
C SER A 201 -15.07 23.73 3.23
N SER A 202 -15.65 22.86 4.06
CA SER A 202 -17.01 23.02 4.60
C SER A 202 -17.14 24.27 5.45
N ASP A 203 -16.07 24.64 6.15
CA ASP A 203 -16.09 25.69 7.19
C ASP A 203 -15.83 27.08 6.58
N ASP A 204 -15.01 27.14 5.53
CA ASP A 204 -14.67 28.36 4.81
C ASP A 204 -14.45 28.04 3.31
N PRO A 205 -15.44 28.32 2.44
CA PRO A 205 -15.32 28.06 1.00
C PRO A 205 -14.20 28.83 0.28
N SER A 206 -13.60 29.84 0.92
CA SER A 206 -12.44 30.56 0.41
C SER A 206 -11.12 29.78 0.58
N VAL A 207 -11.13 28.77 1.45
CA VAL A 207 -10.02 27.85 1.70
C VAL A 207 -10.29 26.54 0.97
N LEU A 208 -9.39 26.14 0.10
CA LEU A 208 -9.40 24.80 -0.49
C LEU A 208 -8.58 23.85 0.37
N THR A 209 -9.06 22.62 0.56
CA THR A 209 -8.42 21.64 1.42
C THR A 209 -8.13 20.33 0.71
N TYR A 210 -7.12 19.64 1.21
CA TYR A 210 -6.83 18.25 0.91
C TYR A 210 -6.21 17.59 2.14
N THR A 211 -6.73 16.43 2.52
CA THR A 211 -6.23 15.66 3.66
C THR A 211 -5.92 14.24 3.22
N THR A 212 -4.76 13.75 3.65
CA THR A 212 -4.33 12.37 3.50
C THR A 212 -3.50 11.96 4.72
N THR A 213 -2.95 10.76 4.73
CA THR A 213 -1.96 10.31 5.69
C THR A 213 -0.67 9.90 4.98
N VAL A 214 0.47 10.04 5.65
CA VAL A 214 1.79 9.72 5.11
C VAL A 214 2.68 9.14 6.21
N LYS A 215 3.74 8.43 5.84
CA LYS A 215 4.70 7.93 6.83
C LYS A 215 5.39 9.11 7.55
N PRO A 216 5.39 9.14 8.90
CA PRO A 216 6.06 10.20 9.64
C PRO A 216 7.57 10.19 9.39
N GLY A 217 8.21 11.35 9.53
CA GLY A 217 9.65 11.54 9.30
C GLY A 217 10.05 11.72 7.83
N GLN A 218 9.11 11.56 6.88
CA GLN A 218 9.37 11.81 5.47
C GLN A 218 9.42 13.31 5.14
N THR A 219 10.27 13.67 4.18
CA THR A 219 10.19 14.99 3.52
C THR A 219 9.26 14.89 2.31
N ILE A 220 8.18 15.66 2.35
CA ILE A 220 7.28 15.79 1.21
C ILE A 220 7.78 16.90 0.28
N ARG A 221 7.47 16.75 -1.01
CA ARG A 221 7.61 17.79 -2.03
C ARG A 221 6.27 17.98 -2.71
N TYR A 222 5.90 19.24 -2.95
CA TYR A 222 4.60 19.57 -3.50
C TYR A 222 4.63 20.83 -4.37
N GLN A 223 3.62 20.95 -5.22
CA GLN A 223 3.38 22.11 -6.10
C GLN A 223 1.88 22.25 -6.37
N LEU A 224 1.44 23.48 -6.62
CA LEU A 224 0.09 23.81 -7.03
C LEU A 224 0.06 24.20 -8.51
N TYR A 225 -1.03 23.84 -9.18
CA TYR A 225 -1.27 24.16 -10.58
C TYR A 225 -2.70 24.65 -10.77
N ASP A 226 -2.89 25.54 -11.73
CA ASP A 226 -4.18 26.14 -12.11
C ASP A 226 -4.94 25.33 -13.18
N ARG A 227 -4.27 24.37 -13.82
CA ARG A 227 -4.84 23.55 -14.89
C ARG A 227 -4.19 22.17 -15.02
N LEU A 228 -4.89 21.29 -15.75
CA LEU A 228 -4.36 20.06 -16.33
C LEU A 228 -4.42 20.12 -17.87
N PRO A 229 -3.44 19.56 -18.61
CA PRO A 229 -2.20 18.95 -18.12
C PRO A 229 -1.32 19.97 -17.38
N ILE A 230 -0.48 19.46 -16.48
CA ILE A 230 0.32 20.25 -15.55
C ILE A 230 1.21 21.26 -16.31
N GLY A 231 1.05 22.55 -15.98
CA GLY A 231 1.82 23.66 -16.54
C GLY A 231 2.88 24.20 -15.58
N THR A 232 3.04 25.53 -15.54
CA THR A 232 3.92 26.21 -14.59
C THR A 232 3.35 26.12 -13.19
N GLY A 233 4.21 25.82 -12.20
CA GLY A 233 3.81 25.77 -10.78
C GLY A 233 3.51 27.16 -10.21
N LEU A 234 2.55 27.23 -9.29
CA LEU A 234 2.13 28.48 -8.64
C LEU A 234 2.97 28.85 -7.40
N ILE A 235 3.70 27.88 -6.84
CA ILE A 235 4.60 28.11 -5.70
C ILE A 235 6.00 28.38 -6.22
N ASP A 236 6.51 29.58 -5.93
CA ASP A 236 7.91 29.93 -6.15
C ASP A 236 8.78 29.29 -5.07
N ALA A 237 9.55 28.27 -5.45
CA ALA A 237 10.42 27.52 -4.55
C ALA A 237 11.70 27.07 -5.28
N PRO A 238 12.85 27.03 -4.58
CA PRO A 238 14.09 26.52 -5.16
C PRO A 238 13.92 25.10 -5.73
N GLY A 239 14.27 24.91 -6.99
CA GLY A 239 14.12 23.63 -7.69
C GLY A 239 12.68 23.29 -8.09
N GLY A 240 11.77 24.27 -8.08
CA GLY A 240 10.41 24.19 -8.65
C GLY A 240 9.36 23.53 -7.76
N PHE A 241 9.72 23.12 -6.53
CA PHE A 241 8.81 22.46 -5.60
C PHE A 241 9.08 22.93 -4.17
N ALA A 242 8.02 23.23 -3.43
CA ALA A 242 8.12 23.42 -2.00
C ALA A 242 8.36 22.08 -1.30
N SER A 243 8.94 22.13 -0.10
CA SER A 243 9.22 20.94 0.70
C SER A 243 8.95 21.17 2.18
N ALA A 244 8.51 20.13 2.88
CA ALA A 244 8.30 20.16 4.32
C ALA A 244 8.54 18.78 4.93
N GLN A 245 8.96 18.74 6.19
CA GLN A 245 9.13 17.49 6.95
C GLN A 245 7.85 17.16 7.70
N VAL A 246 7.42 15.90 7.64
CA VAL A 246 6.22 15.43 8.35
C VAL A 246 6.62 14.94 9.73
N SER A 247 6.01 15.52 10.77
CA SER A 247 6.26 15.11 12.15
C SER A 247 5.46 13.85 12.52
N GLN A 248 5.72 13.30 13.71
CA GLN A 248 4.93 12.19 14.26
C GLN A 248 3.45 12.56 14.47
N THR A 249 3.15 13.82 14.77
CA THR A 249 1.77 14.31 14.94
C THR A 249 1.14 14.80 13.64
N GLY A 250 1.87 14.71 12.52
CA GLY A 250 1.43 15.14 11.20
C GLY A 250 2.01 16.47 10.74
N LEU A 251 1.39 17.04 9.71
CA LEU A 251 1.77 18.31 9.10
C LEU A 251 0.53 19.06 8.60
N GLN A 252 0.44 20.33 8.97
CA GLN A 252 -0.50 21.30 8.41
C GLN A 252 0.27 22.25 7.49
N VAL A 253 -0.18 22.37 6.23
CA VAL A 253 0.49 23.19 5.21
C VAL A 253 -0.46 24.33 4.80
N PRO A 254 -0.40 25.48 5.48
CA PRO A 254 -1.13 26.67 5.04
C PRO A 254 -0.42 27.31 3.85
N ILE A 255 -1.17 27.64 2.80
CA ILE A 255 -0.67 28.32 1.61
C ILE A 255 -1.58 29.51 1.33
N VAL A 256 -0.99 30.69 1.13
CA VAL A 256 -1.68 31.88 0.65
C VAL A 256 -1.10 32.21 -0.71
N LEU A 257 -1.91 32.11 -1.76
CA LEU A 257 -1.48 32.50 -3.10
C LEU A 257 -1.46 34.04 -3.20
N PRO A 258 -0.47 34.63 -3.90
CA PRO A 258 -0.44 36.07 -4.14
C PRO A 258 -1.65 36.49 -4.97
N ALA A 259 -2.10 37.73 -4.78
CA ALA A 259 -2.95 38.39 -5.77
C ALA A 259 -2.08 38.78 -6.96
N ASP A 260 -2.53 38.46 -8.17
CA ASP A 260 -1.87 38.87 -9.42
C ASP A 260 -1.76 40.40 -9.54
#